data_AF-A0A4V6J1W7-F1
#
_entry.id   AF-A0A4V6J1W7-F1
#
_cell.length_a   1.000
_cell.length_b   1.000
_cell.length_c   1.000
_cell.angle_alpha   90.00
_cell.angle_beta   90.00
_cell.angle_gamma   90.00
#
_symmetry.space_group_name_H-M   'P 1'
#
loop_
_entity.id
_entity.type
_entity.pdbx_description
1 polymer ?
#
loop_
_entity_poly.entity_id
_entity_poly.type
_entity_poly.pdbx_seq_one_letter_code
_entity_poly.pdbx_strand_id
1 'polypeptide(L)'
;MAEQLYLNMCHEVQKQLDPSNRAHRPIIDELQERMADKIYVNFSLFQSMPDAWGYRSAVPGDAAEGLNMVPERRAVLLDITCDSDGAIDHYVDGDGIATTMPMPEYDPDNRRCWASLWSVPTRRFLGNMHNLFGDTEAVDVFVFPDGSVEVELSDEGDTVADMLQYVQLDPNTLLTQFRDQVKNSGLDEALQQQFLEEFRSGPVRLHLPGRRVTCCAPSLMKEGASGHANAIPT
;
A
#
# COMPACT_ATOMS: atom_id res chain seq x y z
N MET A 1 -24.06 -15.73 -16.99
CA MET A 1 -23.88 -16.15 -18.40
C MET A 1 -23.68 -14.94 -19.33
N ALA A 2 -24.56 -13.93 -19.32
CA ALA A 2 -24.40 -12.74 -20.17
C ALA A 2 -23.10 -11.95 -19.89
N GLU A 3 -22.72 -11.79 -18.63
CA GLU A 3 -21.51 -11.06 -18.22
C GLU A 3 -20.21 -11.73 -18.71
N GLN A 4 -20.07 -13.05 -18.55
CA GLN A 4 -18.92 -13.79 -19.06
C GLN A 4 -18.82 -13.73 -20.59
N LEU A 5 -19.96 -13.81 -21.29
CA LEU A 5 -19.99 -13.67 -22.73
C LEU A 5 -19.52 -12.26 -23.15
N TYR A 6 -19.98 -11.23 -22.45
CA TYR A 6 -19.57 -9.85 -22.66
C TYR A 6 -18.05 -9.66 -22.44
N LEU A 7 -17.49 -10.18 -21.35
CA LEU A 7 -16.05 -10.12 -21.08
C LEU A 7 -15.22 -10.84 -22.16
N ASN A 8 -15.68 -12.00 -22.62
CA ASN A 8 -15.02 -12.73 -23.70
C ASN A 8 -15.08 -11.95 -25.03
N MET A 9 -16.20 -11.29 -25.34
CA MET A 9 -16.30 -10.42 -26.51
C MET A 9 -15.32 -9.25 -26.43
N CYS A 10 -15.22 -8.58 -25.28
CA CYS A 10 -14.24 -7.51 -25.04
C CYS A 10 -12.80 -8.00 -25.29
N HIS A 11 -12.45 -9.18 -24.78
CA HIS A 11 -11.13 -9.76 -24.98
C HIS A 11 -10.81 -10.08 -26.45
N GLU A 12 -11.79 -10.62 -27.20
CA GLU A 12 -11.61 -10.92 -28.63
C GLU A 12 -11.57 -9.66 -29.51
N VAL A 13 -12.30 -8.60 -29.13
CA VAL A 13 -12.23 -7.29 -29.78
C VAL A 13 -10.86 -6.66 -29.55
N GLN A 14 -10.34 -6.70 -28.31
CA GLN A 14 -9.05 -6.12 -27.96
C GLN A 14 -7.90 -6.67 -28.84
N LYS A 15 -7.92 -7.98 -29.15
CA LYS A 15 -6.92 -8.63 -30.03
C LYS A 15 -6.93 -8.13 -31.48
N GLN A 16 -8.06 -7.59 -31.94
CA GLN A 16 -8.26 -7.12 -33.32
C GLN A 16 -8.08 -5.61 -33.47
N LEU A 17 -7.98 -4.87 -32.35
CA LEU A 17 -7.75 -3.43 -32.38
C LEU A 17 -6.31 -3.11 -32.73
N ASP A 18 -6.14 -2.06 -33.51
CA ASP A 18 -4.85 -1.57 -34.00
C ASP A 18 -4.56 -0.21 -33.33
N PRO A 19 -3.53 -0.11 -32.45
CA PRO A 19 -3.14 1.15 -31.79
C PRO A 19 -2.73 2.28 -32.75
N SER A 20 -2.31 1.93 -33.97
CA SER A 20 -1.95 2.90 -35.01
C SER A 20 -3.18 3.59 -35.61
N ASN A 21 -4.34 2.92 -35.57
CA ASN A 21 -5.60 3.47 -36.04
C ASN A 21 -6.20 4.42 -35.00
N ARG A 22 -6.28 5.70 -35.34
CA ARG A 22 -6.84 6.75 -34.47
C ARG A 22 -8.28 6.47 -34.02
N ALA A 23 -9.09 5.80 -34.83
CA ALA A 23 -10.46 5.47 -34.47
C ALA A 23 -10.54 4.36 -33.40
N HIS A 24 -9.50 3.52 -33.31
CA HIS A 24 -9.46 2.42 -32.35
C HIS A 24 -8.97 2.87 -30.97
N ARG A 25 -8.15 3.93 -30.89
CA ARG A 25 -7.54 4.39 -29.62
C ARG A 25 -8.56 4.60 -28.48
N PRO A 26 -9.67 5.32 -28.66
CA PRO A 26 -10.62 5.51 -27.55
C PRO A 26 -11.23 4.20 -27.05
N ILE A 27 -11.41 3.22 -27.94
CA ILE A 27 -11.94 1.90 -27.60
C ILE A 27 -10.88 1.08 -26.87
N ILE A 28 -9.61 1.18 -27.29
CA ILE A 28 -8.49 0.54 -26.61
C ILE A 28 -8.39 1.06 -25.17
N ASP A 29 -8.45 2.38 -24.98
CA ASP A 29 -8.36 3.01 -23.66
C ASP A 29 -9.51 2.55 -22.75
N GLU A 30 -10.74 2.55 -23.28
CA GLU A 30 -11.92 2.07 -22.54
C GLU A 30 -11.83 0.58 -22.19
N LEU A 31 -11.37 -0.26 -23.11
CA LEU A 31 -11.18 -1.69 -22.84
C LEU A 31 -10.06 -1.95 -21.85
N GLN A 32 -8.97 -1.19 -21.91
CA GLN A 32 -7.86 -1.29 -20.95
C GLN A 32 -8.31 -0.94 -19.54
N GLU A 33 -9.14 0.09 -19.37
CA GLU A 33 -9.72 0.46 -18.07
C GLU A 33 -10.69 -0.61 -17.55
N ARG A 34 -11.59 -1.11 -18.42
CA ARG A 34 -12.58 -2.13 -18.03
C ARG A 34 -11.97 -3.50 -17.75
N MET A 35 -10.88 -3.85 -18.44
CA MET A 35 -10.19 -5.14 -18.30
C MET A 35 -8.96 -5.07 -17.40
N ALA A 36 -8.72 -3.93 -16.75
CA ALA A 36 -7.61 -3.78 -15.82
C ALA A 36 -7.73 -4.74 -14.64
N ASP A 37 -6.61 -5.31 -14.24
CA ASP A 37 -6.54 -6.14 -13.06
C ASP A 37 -6.71 -5.30 -11.80
N LYS A 38 -7.43 -5.85 -10.83
CA LYS A 38 -7.58 -5.23 -9.51
C LYS A 38 -6.58 -5.84 -8.56
N ILE A 39 -5.63 -5.03 -8.09
CA ILE A 39 -4.56 -5.47 -7.22
C ILE A 39 -4.76 -4.87 -5.85
N TYR A 40 -5.01 -5.73 -4.88
CA TYR A 40 -5.11 -5.35 -3.48
C TYR A 40 -3.71 -5.29 -2.87
N VAL A 41 -3.35 -4.10 -2.41
CA VAL A 41 -2.06 -3.81 -1.78
C VAL A 41 -2.29 -3.64 -0.29
N ASN A 42 -1.41 -4.24 0.52
CA ASN A 42 -1.51 -4.25 1.98
C ASN A 42 -1.07 -2.90 2.59
N PHE A 43 -1.86 -1.86 2.36
CA PHE A 43 -1.70 -0.52 2.92
C PHE A 43 -3.07 0.16 3.05
N SER A 44 -3.10 1.38 3.60
CA SER A 44 -4.27 2.26 3.63
C SER A 44 -3.98 3.53 2.85
N LEU A 45 -4.78 3.83 1.82
CA LEU A 45 -4.62 5.02 0.98
C LEU A 45 -4.80 6.30 1.81
N PHE A 46 -5.80 6.32 2.69
CA PHE A 46 -6.14 7.47 3.53
C PHE A 46 -5.04 7.83 4.53
N GLN A 47 -4.25 6.84 4.91
CA GLN A 47 -3.21 6.99 5.90
C GLN A 47 -1.87 7.33 5.24
N SER A 48 -1.44 6.51 4.27
CA SER A 48 -0.12 6.65 3.65
C SER A 48 -0.11 7.65 2.49
N MET A 49 -1.25 7.93 1.86
CA MET A 49 -1.34 8.75 0.64
C MET A 49 -2.58 9.67 0.61
N PRO A 50 -2.79 10.52 1.64
CA PRO A 50 -3.95 11.42 1.69
C PRO A 50 -4.03 12.39 0.50
N ASP A 51 -2.91 12.72 -0.14
CA ASP A 51 -2.90 13.61 -1.31
C ASP A 51 -3.48 12.95 -2.58
N ALA A 52 -3.30 11.63 -2.72
CA ALA A 52 -3.84 10.88 -3.85
C ALA A 52 -5.37 10.82 -3.76
N TRP A 53 -5.90 10.66 -2.55
CA TRP A 53 -7.33 10.71 -2.27
C TRP A 53 -7.89 12.15 -2.33
N GLY A 54 -7.36 13.07 -1.52
CA GLY A 54 -7.94 14.40 -1.33
C GLY A 54 -7.73 15.38 -2.49
N TYR A 55 -6.60 15.27 -3.19
CA TYR A 55 -6.24 16.18 -4.30
C TYR A 55 -6.13 15.47 -5.65
N ARG A 56 -6.46 14.18 -5.72
CA ARG A 56 -6.34 13.37 -6.96
C ARG A 56 -4.94 13.45 -7.58
N SER A 57 -3.91 13.42 -6.72
CA SER A 57 -2.52 13.48 -7.16
C SER A 57 -2.12 12.17 -7.85
N ALA A 58 -1.56 12.25 -9.06
CA ALA A 58 -1.12 11.07 -9.81
C ALA A 58 0.04 10.35 -9.14
N VAL A 59 0.09 9.01 -9.20
CA VAL A 59 1.09 8.19 -8.53
C VAL A 59 2.01 7.46 -9.52
N PRO A 60 3.34 7.41 -9.34
CA PRO A 60 4.18 6.49 -10.10
C PRO A 60 3.68 5.05 -9.91
N GLY A 61 3.24 4.42 -11.00
CA GLY A 61 2.67 3.06 -10.98
C GLY A 61 3.70 1.94 -10.89
N ASP A 62 4.96 2.27 -10.68
CA ASP A 62 6.07 1.34 -10.85
C ASP A 62 6.16 0.32 -9.71
N ALA A 63 6.33 -0.96 -10.07
CA ALA A 63 6.63 -2.02 -9.12
C ALA A 63 8.09 -1.91 -8.65
N ALA A 64 8.37 -2.28 -7.39
CA ALA A 64 9.74 -2.29 -6.87
C ALA A 64 10.66 -3.27 -7.65
N GLU A 65 10.05 -4.28 -8.27
CA GLU A 65 10.70 -5.37 -8.96
C GLU A 65 10.12 -5.55 -10.36
N GLY A 66 10.97 -5.81 -11.36
CA GLY A 66 10.53 -6.09 -12.72
C GLY A 66 10.35 -4.88 -13.63
N LEU A 67 10.93 -3.72 -13.28
CA LEU A 67 10.94 -2.51 -14.13
C LEU A 67 11.56 -2.73 -15.52
N ASN A 68 12.35 -3.79 -15.69
CA ASN A 68 12.94 -4.17 -16.97
C ASN A 68 12.05 -5.11 -17.81
N MET A 69 10.88 -5.51 -17.31
CA MET A 69 9.96 -6.40 -18.01
C MET A 69 9.00 -5.57 -18.88
N VAL A 70 8.66 -6.11 -20.05
CA VAL A 70 7.67 -5.48 -20.92
C VAL A 70 6.30 -5.59 -20.25
N PRO A 71 5.54 -4.50 -20.13
CA PRO A 71 4.20 -4.55 -19.56
C PRO A 71 3.25 -5.27 -20.52
N GLU A 72 2.58 -6.30 -20.04
CA GLU A 72 1.62 -7.10 -20.82
C GLU A 72 0.17 -6.78 -20.44
N ARG A 73 -0.03 -6.19 -19.24
CA ARG A 73 -1.34 -5.97 -18.64
C ARG A 73 -1.44 -4.56 -18.08
N ARG A 74 -2.67 -4.16 -17.79
CA ARG A 74 -2.98 -2.92 -17.07
C ARG A 74 -3.62 -3.28 -15.74
N ALA A 75 -3.32 -2.51 -14.71
CA ALA A 75 -3.85 -2.75 -13.37
C ALA A 75 -4.29 -1.46 -12.68
N VAL A 76 -5.15 -1.61 -11.69
CA VAL A 76 -5.51 -0.59 -10.71
C VAL A 76 -5.15 -1.14 -9.33
N LEU A 77 -4.56 -0.28 -8.52
CA LEU A 77 -4.17 -0.55 -7.14
C LEU A 77 -5.32 -0.12 -6.23
N LEU A 78 -5.75 -1.08 -5.42
CA LEU A 78 -6.72 -0.88 -4.36
C LEU A 78 -6.03 -1.14 -3.03
N ASP A 79 -6.39 -0.38 -2.03
CA ASP A 79 -6.01 -0.64 -0.66
C ASP A 79 -6.90 -1.75 -0.06
N ILE A 80 -6.66 -2.14 1.19
CA ILE A 80 -7.44 -3.18 1.88
C ILE A 80 -8.61 -2.61 2.69
N THR A 81 -8.90 -1.32 2.54
CA THR A 81 -10.00 -0.69 3.26
C THR A 81 -11.35 -1.12 2.68
N CYS A 82 -12.39 -1.03 3.49
CA CYS A 82 -13.76 -1.29 3.06
C CYS A 82 -14.38 -0.13 2.26
N ASP A 83 -13.62 0.93 2.00
CA ASP A 83 -14.09 2.13 1.29
C ASP A 83 -13.84 1.98 -0.21
N SER A 84 -14.83 2.34 -1.02
CA SER A 84 -14.67 2.37 -2.49
C SER A 84 -13.67 3.42 -2.95
N ASP A 85 -13.42 4.45 -2.13
CA ASP A 85 -12.42 5.49 -2.38
C ASP A 85 -10.98 5.01 -2.11
N GLY A 86 -10.80 3.80 -1.57
CA GLY A 86 -9.50 3.14 -1.34
C GLY A 86 -8.82 2.68 -2.63
N ALA A 87 -8.87 3.46 -3.70
CA ALA A 87 -8.27 3.14 -5.00
C ALA A 87 -7.44 4.32 -5.53
N ILE A 88 -6.35 4.02 -6.24
CA ILE A 88 -5.55 5.05 -6.90
C ILE A 88 -6.17 5.31 -8.29
N ASP A 89 -6.61 6.55 -8.52
CA ASP A 89 -7.29 6.94 -9.75
C ASP A 89 -6.36 7.33 -10.90
N HIS A 90 -5.14 7.77 -10.58
CA HIS A 90 -4.25 8.40 -11.53
C HIS A 90 -2.83 7.87 -11.38
N TYR A 91 -2.26 7.42 -12.49
CA TYR A 91 -0.90 6.90 -12.57
C TYR A 91 -0.05 7.75 -13.51
N VAL A 92 1.21 7.94 -13.14
CA VAL A 92 2.21 8.50 -14.04
C VAL A 92 2.61 7.42 -15.05
N ASP A 93 2.45 7.71 -16.33
CA ASP A 93 2.79 6.85 -17.46
C ASP A 93 3.70 7.63 -18.43
N GLY A 94 4.43 6.95 -19.32
CA GLY A 94 5.42 7.57 -20.21
C GLY A 94 4.88 8.73 -21.06
N ASP A 95 3.60 8.66 -21.43
CA ASP A 95 2.90 9.67 -22.25
C ASP A 95 2.08 10.68 -21.43
N GLY A 96 2.06 10.59 -20.09
CA GLY A 96 1.33 11.52 -19.22
C GLY A 96 0.68 10.86 -18.00
N ILE A 97 -0.61 11.12 -17.80
CA ILE A 97 -1.39 10.56 -16.70
C ILE A 97 -2.41 9.57 -17.27
N ALA A 98 -2.46 8.36 -16.71
CA ALA A 98 -3.42 7.33 -17.08
C ALA A 98 -4.29 6.91 -15.88
N THR A 99 -5.45 6.30 -16.15
CA THR A 99 -6.37 5.76 -15.12
C THR A 99 -6.00 4.35 -14.65
N THR A 100 -5.01 3.74 -15.31
CA THR A 100 -4.48 2.41 -15.00
C THR A 100 -2.96 2.45 -15.07
N MET A 101 -2.27 1.50 -14.46
CA MET A 101 -0.81 1.38 -14.55
C MET A 101 -0.40 0.19 -15.43
N PRO A 102 0.70 0.30 -16.19
CA PRO A 102 1.28 -0.83 -16.90
C PRO A 102 1.87 -1.83 -15.90
N MET A 103 1.64 -3.13 -16.14
CA MET A 103 2.16 -4.19 -15.29
C MET A 103 2.68 -5.38 -16.11
N PRO A 104 3.80 -6.00 -15.72
CA PRO A 104 4.17 -7.31 -16.25
C PRO A 104 3.15 -8.38 -15.84
N GLU A 105 3.25 -9.57 -16.45
CA GLU A 105 2.41 -10.69 -16.05
C GLU A 105 2.56 -11.01 -14.55
N TYR A 106 1.42 -11.16 -13.87
CA TYR A 106 1.36 -11.45 -12.44
C TYR A 106 1.54 -12.95 -12.20
N ASP A 107 2.55 -13.29 -11.40
CA ASP A 107 2.80 -14.65 -10.93
C ASP A 107 2.25 -14.81 -9.50
N PRO A 108 1.23 -15.66 -9.28
CA PRO A 108 0.67 -15.91 -7.95
C PRO A 108 1.66 -16.52 -6.95
N ASP A 109 2.63 -17.29 -7.46
CA ASP A 109 3.65 -17.96 -6.67
C ASP A 109 4.81 -17.00 -6.35
N ASN A 110 5.05 -16.02 -7.22
CA ASN A 110 6.03 -14.97 -7.03
C ASN A 110 5.40 -13.60 -6.77
N ARG A 111 4.87 -13.45 -5.54
CA ARG A 111 4.31 -12.19 -5.06
C ARG A 111 5.39 -11.10 -4.96
N ARG A 112 5.32 -10.15 -5.89
CA ARG A 112 6.22 -8.99 -5.98
C ARG A 112 5.87 -7.95 -4.92
N CYS A 113 6.89 -7.30 -4.39
CA CYS A 113 6.70 -6.11 -3.57
C CYS A 113 6.38 -4.92 -4.47
N TRP A 114 5.42 -4.10 -4.04
CA TRP A 114 5.19 -2.79 -4.63
C TRP A 114 5.92 -1.73 -3.78
N ALA A 115 6.58 -0.78 -4.44
CA ALA A 115 7.22 0.34 -3.76
C ALA A 115 6.92 1.59 -4.57
N SER A 116 6.17 2.51 -3.97
CA SER A 116 6.10 3.88 -4.47
C SER A 116 7.29 4.66 -3.96
N LEU A 117 8.06 5.27 -4.87
CA LEU A 117 9.05 6.27 -4.49
C LEU A 117 8.33 7.61 -4.31
N TRP A 118 8.40 8.20 -3.11
CA TRP A 118 7.89 9.56 -2.93
C TRP A 118 8.70 10.38 -1.93
N SER A 119 8.93 11.65 -2.28
CA SER A 119 9.40 12.69 -1.35
C SER A 119 8.24 13.66 -1.08
N VAL A 120 7.48 13.49 0.01
CA VAL A 120 6.70 14.62 0.53
C VAL A 120 6.72 14.65 2.06
N PRO A 121 7.07 15.79 2.67
CA PRO A 121 7.09 15.97 4.13
C PRO A 121 5.69 16.02 4.77
N THR A 122 4.61 16.14 3.99
CA THR A 122 3.26 16.40 4.50
C THR A 122 2.45 15.16 4.90
N ARG A 123 2.85 13.96 4.46
CA ARG A 123 2.01 12.76 4.56
C ARG A 123 1.91 12.17 5.96
N ARG A 124 2.96 12.25 6.77
CA ARG A 124 2.97 11.66 8.12
C ARG A 124 2.00 12.34 9.10
N PHE A 125 1.58 13.59 8.84
CA PHE A 125 0.76 14.36 9.77
C PHE A 125 -0.71 14.53 9.34
N LEU A 126 -1.07 14.09 8.13
CA LEU A 126 -2.42 14.26 7.55
C LEU A 126 -3.17 12.93 7.38
N GLY A 127 -2.56 11.80 7.74
CA GLY A 127 -3.20 10.49 7.66
C GLY A 127 -4.44 10.42 8.56
N ASN A 128 -5.55 9.93 8.02
CA ASN A 128 -6.75 9.61 8.79
C ASN A 128 -6.73 8.11 9.13
N MET A 129 -7.13 7.75 10.35
CA MET A 129 -7.27 6.37 10.82
C MET A 129 -8.56 5.72 10.28
N HIS A 130 -8.72 5.76 8.96
CA HIS A 130 -9.85 5.14 8.30
C HIS A 130 -9.77 3.61 8.50
N ASN A 131 -10.86 2.99 8.94
CA ASN A 131 -10.91 1.60 9.40
C ASN A 131 -9.90 1.23 10.50
N LEU A 132 -9.50 2.22 11.32
CA LEU A 132 -8.52 2.04 12.41
C LEU A 132 -7.15 1.56 11.92
N PHE A 133 -6.80 1.74 10.64
CA PHE A 133 -5.41 1.58 10.21
C PHE A 133 -4.58 2.73 10.77
N GLY A 134 -3.68 2.41 11.69
CA GLY A 134 -2.73 3.32 12.32
C GLY A 134 -1.34 3.22 11.68
N ASP A 135 -0.41 4.03 12.16
CA ASP A 135 0.91 4.27 11.57
C ASP A 135 1.64 3.01 11.12
N THR A 136 2.23 3.06 9.92
CA THR A 136 3.02 1.96 9.36
C THR A 136 4.43 1.98 9.92
N GLU A 137 5.00 0.79 10.13
CA GLU A 137 6.41 0.61 10.48
C GLU A 137 7.33 1.40 9.53
N ALA A 138 8.24 2.19 10.10
CA ALA A 138 9.17 3.03 9.36
C ALA A 138 10.62 2.66 9.70
N VAL A 139 11.48 2.61 8.69
CA VAL A 139 12.91 2.31 8.83
C VAL A 139 13.74 3.40 8.18
N ASP A 140 14.86 3.75 8.83
CA ASP A 140 15.89 4.62 8.29
C ASP A 140 16.97 3.76 7.63
N VAL A 141 17.28 4.04 6.36
CA VAL A 141 18.28 3.28 5.59
C VAL A 141 19.49 4.18 5.32
N PHE A 142 20.66 3.78 5.83
CA PHE A 142 21.93 4.46 5.64
C PHE A 142 22.78 3.71 4.62
N VAL A 143 23.32 4.45 3.64
CA VAL A 143 24.24 3.90 2.63
C VAL A 143 25.59 4.59 2.79
N PHE A 144 26.63 3.83 3.09
CA PHE A 144 27.96 4.35 3.32
C PHE A 144 28.81 4.37 2.03
N PRO A 145 29.88 5.18 1.99
CA PRO A 145 30.75 5.27 0.82
C PRO A 145 31.45 3.95 0.43
N ASP A 146 31.57 3.01 1.37
CA ASP A 146 32.13 1.67 1.13
C ASP A 146 31.09 0.69 0.53
N GLY A 147 29.86 1.15 0.31
CA GLY A 147 28.75 0.36 -0.21
C GLY A 147 28.02 -0.46 0.85
N SER A 148 28.39 -0.34 2.13
CA SER A 148 27.63 -0.97 3.21
C SER A 148 26.29 -0.26 3.42
N VAL A 149 25.29 -1.04 3.85
CA VAL A 149 23.93 -0.57 4.10
C VAL A 149 23.57 -0.92 5.53
N GLU A 150 23.19 0.07 6.32
CA GLU A 150 22.62 -0.10 7.65
C GLU A 150 21.13 0.26 7.61
N VAL A 151 20.31 -0.52 8.33
CA VAL A 151 18.87 -0.32 8.42
C VAL A 151 18.53 -0.23 9.90
N GLU A 152 18.02 0.93 10.31
CA GLU A 152 17.59 1.19 11.69
C GLU A 152 16.06 1.32 11.73
N LEU A 153 15.44 0.79 12.79
CA LEU A 153 14.01 0.95 12.99
C LEU A 153 13.73 2.35 13.54
N SER A 154 12.96 3.13 12.80
CA SER A 154 12.61 4.52 13.14
C SER A 154 11.29 4.58 13.90
N ASP A 155 10.31 3.77 13.48
CA ASP A 155 8.98 3.67 14.08
C ASP A 155 8.45 2.24 13.95
N GLU A 156 7.90 1.68 15.03
CA GLU A 156 7.29 0.35 15.03
C GLU A 156 5.91 0.35 14.35
N GLY A 157 5.28 1.52 14.22
CA GLY A 157 3.91 1.66 13.77
C GLY A 157 2.90 1.32 14.88
N ASP A 158 1.63 1.57 14.60
CA ASP A 158 0.55 1.35 15.55
C ASP A 158 0.10 -0.12 15.58
N THR A 159 -0.21 -0.60 16.78
CA THR A 159 -0.84 -1.89 17.01
C THR A 159 -2.37 -1.74 17.09
N VAL A 160 -3.12 -2.84 17.01
CA VAL A 160 -4.57 -2.80 17.23
C VAL A 160 -4.88 -2.31 18.65
N ALA A 161 -4.01 -2.62 19.61
CA ALA A 161 -4.15 -2.15 20.99
C ALA A 161 -4.03 -0.62 21.10
N ASP A 162 -3.17 0.00 20.30
CA ASP A 162 -3.02 1.46 20.27
C ASP A 162 -4.27 2.12 19.67
N MET A 163 -4.81 1.52 18.60
CA MET A 163 -6.05 1.97 17.98
C MET A 163 -7.28 1.83 18.86
N LEU A 164 -7.36 0.75 19.66
CA LEU A 164 -8.40 0.59 20.67
C LEU A 164 -8.31 1.68 21.74
N GLN A 165 -7.11 1.98 22.23
CA GLN A 165 -6.90 3.05 23.20
C GLN A 165 -7.26 4.42 22.62
N TYR A 166 -6.97 4.66 21.34
CA TYR A 166 -7.35 5.89 20.63
C TYR A 166 -8.86 6.13 20.67
N VAL A 167 -9.68 5.10 20.46
CA VAL A 167 -11.15 5.17 20.57
C VAL A 167 -11.67 5.01 22.00
N GLN A 168 -10.80 5.18 23.01
CA GLN A 168 -11.10 5.13 24.44
C GLN A 168 -11.56 3.74 24.93
N LEU A 169 -11.11 2.67 24.28
CA LEU A 169 -11.29 1.29 24.73
C LEU A 169 -9.99 0.79 25.37
N ASP A 170 -10.09 0.23 26.58
CA ASP A 170 -8.96 -0.42 27.24
C ASP A 170 -8.80 -1.88 26.75
N PRO A 171 -7.70 -2.22 26.06
CA PRO A 171 -7.45 -3.58 25.59
C PRO A 171 -7.44 -4.63 26.71
N ASN A 172 -7.01 -4.26 27.93
CA ASN A 172 -6.97 -5.20 29.06
C ASN A 172 -8.37 -5.55 29.55
N THR A 173 -9.27 -4.57 29.56
CA THR A 173 -10.68 -4.77 29.88
C THR A 173 -11.33 -5.68 28.84
N LEU A 174 -11.10 -5.45 27.54
CA LEU A 174 -11.61 -6.32 26.46
C LEU A 174 -11.09 -7.75 26.56
N LEU A 175 -9.79 -7.92 26.84
CA LEU A 175 -9.18 -9.24 27.01
C LEU A 175 -9.76 -9.99 28.22
N THR A 176 -10.06 -9.29 29.30
CA THR A 176 -10.70 -9.88 30.48
C THR A 176 -12.13 -10.33 30.16
N GLN A 177 -12.91 -9.48 29.48
CA GLN A 177 -14.27 -9.82 29.06
C GLN A 177 -14.31 -11.00 28.09
N PHE A 178 -13.41 -11.01 27.09
CA PHE A 178 -13.29 -12.12 26.15
C PHE A 178 -12.94 -13.43 26.85
N ARG A 179 -12.00 -13.39 27.81
CA ARG A 179 -11.64 -14.56 28.61
C ARG A 179 -12.83 -15.12 29.38
N ASP A 180 -13.64 -14.26 29.98
CA ASP A 180 -14.80 -14.70 30.75
C ASP A 180 -15.91 -15.25 29.83
N GLN A 181 -16.06 -14.73 28.60
CA GLN A 181 -16.95 -15.30 27.58
C GLN A 181 -16.49 -16.68 27.11
N VAL A 182 -15.20 -16.83 26.80
CA VAL A 182 -14.62 -18.11 26.34
C VAL A 182 -14.76 -19.19 27.43
N LYS A 183 -14.55 -18.86 28.71
CA LYS A 183 -14.78 -19.79 29.81
C LYS A 183 -16.23 -20.26 29.93
N ASN A 184 -17.19 -19.40 29.59
CA ASN A 184 -18.62 -19.69 29.68
C ASN A 184 -19.22 -20.26 28.38
N SER A 185 -18.40 -20.48 27.34
CA SER A 185 -18.84 -20.90 26.01
C SER A 185 -19.20 -22.39 25.89
N GLY A 186 -18.83 -23.21 26.88
CA GLY A 186 -19.00 -24.66 26.85
C GLY A 186 -18.06 -25.40 25.88
N LEU A 187 -17.07 -24.71 25.31
CA LEU A 187 -16.01 -25.30 24.47
C LEU A 187 -15.05 -26.15 25.33
N ASP A 188 -14.33 -27.08 24.69
CA ASP A 188 -13.28 -27.84 25.37
C ASP A 188 -12.09 -26.94 25.78
N GLU A 189 -11.31 -27.37 26.77
CA GLU A 189 -10.21 -26.57 27.32
C GLU A 189 -9.12 -26.27 26.29
N ALA A 190 -8.86 -27.18 25.34
CA ALA A 190 -7.82 -26.97 24.33
C ALA A 190 -8.22 -25.86 23.35
N LEU A 191 -9.47 -25.88 22.90
CA LEU A 191 -10.05 -24.89 22.02
C LEU A 191 -10.19 -23.54 22.73
N GLN A 192 -10.60 -23.53 24.01
CA GLN A 192 -10.59 -22.30 24.82
C GLN A 192 -9.20 -21.65 24.89
N GLN A 193 -8.14 -22.43 25.08
CA GLN A 193 -6.77 -21.89 25.07
C GLN A 193 -6.38 -21.36 23.68
N GLN A 194 -6.71 -22.10 22.62
CA GLN A 194 -6.44 -21.66 21.24
C GLN A 194 -7.09 -20.30 20.94
N PHE A 195 -8.37 -20.10 21.29
CA PHE A 195 -9.05 -18.82 21.10
C PHE A 195 -8.39 -17.67 21.88
N LEU A 196 -7.91 -17.95 23.10
CA LEU A 196 -7.21 -16.94 23.91
C LEU A 196 -5.85 -16.57 23.33
N GLU A 197 -5.12 -17.54 22.76
CA GLU A 197 -3.84 -17.29 22.10
C GLU A 197 -4.01 -16.53 20.78
N GLU A 198 -5.01 -16.87 19.98
CA GLU A 198 -5.35 -16.14 18.75
C GLU A 198 -5.78 -14.70 19.08
N PHE A 199 -6.64 -14.50 20.09
CA PHE A 199 -7.06 -13.16 20.50
C PHE A 199 -5.91 -12.32 21.08
N ARG A 200 -4.91 -12.95 21.71
CA ARG A 200 -3.71 -12.27 22.22
C ARG A 200 -2.68 -11.97 21.15
N SER A 201 -2.65 -12.73 20.06
CA SER A 201 -1.73 -12.51 18.94
C SER A 201 -2.31 -11.57 17.88
N GLY A 202 -3.64 -11.44 17.79
CA GLY A 202 -4.34 -10.47 16.95
C GLY A 202 -3.99 -8.99 17.14
N PRO A 203 -3.62 -8.48 18.33
CA PRO A 203 -3.34 -7.07 18.52
C PRO A 203 -2.04 -6.60 17.85
N VAL A 204 -1.19 -7.52 17.41
CA VAL A 204 0.22 -7.23 17.08
C VAL A 204 0.39 -6.42 15.80
N ARG A 205 -0.54 -6.51 14.83
CA ARG A 205 -0.45 -5.74 13.57
C ARG A 205 -1.82 -5.45 12.97
N LEU A 206 -2.00 -4.21 12.52
CA LEU A 206 -3.21 -3.75 11.83
C LEU A 206 -3.28 -4.22 10.36
N HIS A 207 -2.13 -4.37 9.72
CA HIS A 207 -2.02 -4.80 8.32
C HIS A 207 -2.08 -6.33 8.19
N LEU A 208 -2.62 -6.82 7.06
CA LEU A 208 -2.82 -8.26 6.83
C LEU A 208 -1.49 -9.04 6.87
N PRO A 209 -1.48 -10.30 7.34
CA PRO A 209 -0.28 -11.13 7.34
C PRO A 209 0.16 -11.43 5.89
N GLY A 210 1.36 -10.95 5.52
CA GLY A 210 1.92 -11.05 4.16
C GLY A 210 3.26 -10.31 4.00
N ARG A 211 3.83 -10.27 2.79
CA ARG A 211 5.05 -9.48 2.51
C ARG A 211 4.73 -7.97 2.62
N ARG A 212 5.67 -7.24 3.23
CA ARG A 212 5.57 -5.80 3.54
C ARG A 212 5.56 -4.95 2.26
N VAL A 213 4.77 -3.88 2.27
CA VAL A 213 4.94 -2.75 1.35
C VAL A 213 6.04 -1.88 1.95
N THR A 214 7.10 -1.61 1.20
CA THR A 214 8.16 -0.71 1.64
C THR A 214 7.94 0.65 1.00
N CYS A 215 7.50 1.62 1.80
CA CYS A 215 7.49 3.02 1.38
C CYS A 215 8.85 3.64 1.69
N CYS A 216 9.69 3.85 0.68
CA CYS A 216 10.96 4.56 0.85
C CYS A 216 10.74 6.07 0.69
N ALA A 217 10.92 6.83 1.77
CA ALA A 217 11.09 8.27 1.70
C ALA A 217 12.58 8.61 1.55
N PRO A 218 12.99 9.45 0.58
CA PRO A 218 14.35 9.96 0.55
C PRO A 218 14.58 10.85 1.77
N SER A 219 15.45 10.42 2.68
CA SER A 219 15.95 11.27 3.76
C SER A 219 16.65 12.47 3.12
N LEU A 220 16.13 13.67 3.37
CA LEU A 220 16.81 14.92 3.03
C LEU A 220 18.24 14.84 3.58
N MET A 221 19.23 14.85 2.68
CA MET A 221 20.64 14.98 3.05
C MET A 221 20.79 16.21 3.94
N LYS A 222 20.96 16.01 5.25
CA LYS A 222 21.52 17.04 6.12
C LYS A 222 23.01 17.08 5.82
N GLU A 223 23.40 17.87 4.81
CA GLU A 223 24.78 18.28 4.68
C GLU A 223 25.22 18.93 5.99
N GLY A 224 26.34 18.44 6.52
CA GLY A 224 26.89 18.86 7.80
C GLY A 224 27.22 20.35 7.82
N ALA A 225 26.42 21.12 8.56
CA ALA A 225 26.83 22.42 9.06
C ALA A 225 27.73 22.22 10.29
N SER A 226 28.93 21.67 10.11
CA SER A 226 30.03 21.79 11.06
C SER A 226 30.85 23.03 10.69
N GLY A 227 30.90 23.99 11.61
CA GLY A 227 31.26 25.37 11.31
C GLY A 227 32.70 25.60 10.87
N HIS A 228 32.86 26.59 10.00
CA HIS A 228 34.07 27.41 9.90
C HIS A 228 33.64 28.87 9.89
N ALA A 229 33.69 29.47 11.07
CA ALA A 229 33.77 30.92 11.20
C ALA A 229 35.10 31.34 10.59
N ASN A 230 35.05 32.03 9.44
CA ASN A 230 36.19 32.77 8.94
C ASN A 230 35.81 34.25 8.90
N ALA A 231 36.48 35.00 9.77
CA ALA A 231 36.41 36.43 9.90
C ALA A 231 36.85 37.11 8.60
N ILE A 232 36.12 38.15 8.20
CA ILE A 232 36.52 39.12 7.20
C ILE A 232 37.44 40.12 7.90
N PRO A 233 38.71 40.33 7.49
CA PRO A 233 39.45 41.51 7.88
C PRO A 233 39.08 42.68 6.95
N THR A 234 39.06 43.86 7.55
CA THR A 234 38.92 45.20 6.95
C THR A 234 39.72 45.41 5.67
#